data_AF-A0A7M3MJM4-F1
#
_entry.id   AF-A0A7M3MJM4-F1
#
_cell.length_a   1.000
_cell.length_b   1.000
_cell.length_c   1.000
_cell.angle_alpha   90.00
_cell.angle_beta   90.00
_cell.angle_gamma   90.00
#
_symmetry.space_group_name_H-M   'P 1'
#
loop_
_entity.id
_entity.type
_entity.pdbx_description
1 polymer ?
#
loop_
_entity_poly.entity_id
_entity_poly.type
_entity_poly.pdbx_seq_one_letter_code
_entity_poly.pdbx_strand_id
1 'polypeptide(L)'
;MNPKKARVMENRCQLLRAWLAYNGISNKELAIHLGTHTSFVTRLIKGERRPKDKIQRLIEYGIPKALLPAPSERGPGRPRKPPSAQLSQEDALKS
;
A
#
# COMPACT_ATOMS: atom_id res chain seq x y z
N MET A 1 4.59 -18.96 -8.47
CA MET A 1 5.15 -18.23 -7.30
C MET A 1 6.61 -18.65 -7.16
N ASN A 2 7.57 -17.71 -7.10
CA ASN A 2 9.00 -18.05 -7.08
C ASN A 2 9.43 -18.36 -5.62
N PRO A 3 9.84 -19.61 -5.26
CA PRO A 3 9.97 -20.05 -3.87
C PRO A 3 11.02 -19.26 -3.06
N LYS A 4 12.06 -18.74 -3.73
CA LYS A 4 13.08 -17.90 -3.09
C LYS A 4 12.51 -16.59 -2.54
N LYS A 5 11.53 -15.98 -3.23
CA LYS A 5 10.87 -14.74 -2.78
C LYS A 5 10.00 -14.96 -1.54
N ALA A 6 9.40 -16.14 -1.41
CA ALA A 6 8.54 -16.48 -0.27
C ALA A 6 9.34 -16.55 1.04
N ARG A 7 10.48 -17.27 1.04
CA ARG A 7 11.35 -17.41 2.22
C ARG A 7 11.92 -16.08 2.70
N VAL A 8 12.33 -15.20 1.78
CA VAL A 8 12.83 -13.86 2.11
C VAL A 8 11.72 -12.96 2.70
N MET A 9 10.50 -13.04 2.16
CA MET A 9 9.34 -12.30 2.68
C MET A 9 8.96 -12.74 4.10
N GLU A 10 8.99 -14.04 4.38
CA GLU A 10 8.67 -14.61 5.68
C GLU A 10 9.69 -14.17 6.75
N ASN A 11 10.98 -14.24 6.43
CA ASN A 11 12.05 -13.74 7.29
C ASN A 11 11.91 -12.23 7.56
N ARG A 12 11.60 -11.42 6.54
CA ARG A 12 11.39 -9.97 6.72
C ARG A 12 10.21 -9.67 7.64
N CYS A 13 9.08 -10.36 7.47
CA CYS A 13 7.91 -10.15 8.32
C CYS A 13 8.19 -10.48 9.79
N GLN A 14 8.94 -11.56 10.04
CA GLN A 14 9.37 -11.95 11.38
C GLN A 14 10.32 -10.91 11.98
N LEU A 15 11.33 -10.46 11.23
CA LEU A 15 12.25 -9.42 11.68
C LEU A 15 11.54 -8.09 11.99
N LEU A 16 10.58 -7.68 11.15
CA LEU A 16 9.78 -6.48 11.41
C LEU A 16 8.96 -6.63 12.69
N ARG A 17 8.33 -7.77 12.92
CA ARG A 17 7.57 -8.04 14.15
C ARG A 17 8.47 -8.05 15.39
N ALA A 18 9.64 -8.68 15.29
CA ALA A 18 10.63 -8.70 16.36
C ALA A 18 11.12 -7.29 16.70
N TRP A 19 11.41 -6.47 15.69
CA TRP A 19 11.79 -5.08 15.88
C TRP A 19 10.68 -4.25 16.53
N LEU A 20 9.43 -4.42 16.10
CA LEU A 20 8.28 -3.73 16.72
C LEU A 20 8.11 -4.13 18.19
N ALA A 21 8.21 -5.43 18.49
CA ALA A 21 8.13 -5.93 19.86
C ALA A 21 9.28 -5.41 20.74
N TYR A 22 10.50 -5.40 20.21
CA TYR A 22 11.68 -4.87 20.90
C TYR A 22 11.54 -3.38 21.25
N ASN A 23 10.94 -2.59 20.37
CA ASN A 23 10.69 -1.16 20.60
C ASN A 23 9.38 -0.87 21.34
N GLY A 24 8.63 -1.91 21.76
CA GLY A 24 7.34 -1.75 22.45
C GLY A 24 6.21 -1.19 21.57
N ILE A 25 6.38 -1.17 20.25
CA ILE A 25 5.43 -0.56 19.31
C ILE A 25 4.34 -1.58 18.96
N SER A 26 3.09 -1.25 19.29
CA SER A 26 1.95 -2.08 18.96
C SER A 26 1.40 -1.81 17.55
N ASN A 27 0.74 -2.81 16.94
CA ASN A 27 0.04 -2.62 15.66
C ASN A 27 -1.09 -1.57 15.76
N LYS A 28 -1.72 -1.43 16.94
CA LYS A 28 -2.77 -0.45 17.20
C LYS A 28 -2.21 0.97 17.16
N GLU A 29 -1.05 1.17 17.76
CA GLU A 29 -0.36 2.44 17.79
C GLU A 29 0.09 2.87 16.39
N LEU A 30 0.67 1.96 15.61
CA LEU A 30 0.98 2.22 14.19
C LEU A 30 -0.27 2.58 13.39
N ALA A 31 -1.40 1.92 13.67
CA ALA A 31 -2.66 2.19 12.99
C ALA A 31 -3.14 3.63 13.28
N ILE A 32 -3.08 4.06 14.53
CA ILE A 32 -3.41 5.43 14.98
C ILE A 32 -2.47 6.43 14.31
N HIS A 33 -1.16 6.20 14.38
CA HIS A 33 -0.15 7.11 13.79
C HIS A 33 -0.33 7.26 12.27
N LEU A 34 -0.64 6.15 11.58
CA LEU A 34 -0.88 6.18 10.15
C LEU A 34 -2.27 6.71 9.78
N GLY A 35 -3.20 6.89 10.73
CA GLY A 35 -4.61 7.17 10.45
C GLY A 35 -5.27 6.06 9.63
N THR A 36 -4.97 4.80 9.95
CA THR A 36 -5.48 3.61 9.25
C THR A 36 -6.04 2.60 10.25
N HIS A 37 -6.75 1.58 9.75
CA HIS A 37 -7.24 0.49 10.59
C HIS A 37 -6.15 -0.56 10.88
N THR A 38 -6.21 -1.26 12.00
CA THR A 38 -5.23 -2.29 12.40
C THR A 38 -5.08 -3.41 11.36
N SER A 39 -6.17 -3.75 10.69
CA SER A 39 -6.14 -4.74 9.59
C SER A 39 -5.27 -4.27 8.41
N PHE A 40 -5.18 -2.96 8.16
CA PHE A 40 -4.30 -2.40 7.13
C PHE A 40 -2.83 -2.60 7.52
N VAL A 41 -2.48 -2.34 8.78
CA VAL A 41 -1.11 -2.54 9.31
C VAL A 41 -0.71 -4.01 9.14
N THR A 42 -1.58 -4.96 9.50
CA THR A 42 -1.31 -6.39 9.30
C THR A 42 -1.04 -6.74 7.83
N ARG A 43 -1.85 -6.21 6.90
CA ARG A 43 -1.66 -6.42 5.45
C ARG A 43 -0.39 -5.75 4.93
N LEU A 44 0.01 -4.62 5.51
CA LEU A 44 1.25 -3.93 5.18
C LEU A 44 2.47 -4.70 5.65
N ILE A 45 2.45 -5.22 6.89
CA ILE A 45 3.52 -6.08 7.43
C ILE A 45 3.71 -7.31 6.53
N LYS A 46 2.62 -7.95 6.11
CA LYS A 46 2.64 -9.08 5.15
C LYS A 46 3.10 -8.71 3.73
N GLY A 47 3.16 -7.43 3.39
CA GLY A 47 3.53 -6.95 2.06
C GLY A 47 2.41 -7.00 1.02
N GLU A 48 1.17 -7.27 1.43
CA GLU A 48 -0.01 -7.29 0.56
C GLU A 48 -0.41 -5.87 0.12
N ARG A 49 -0.20 -4.88 0.98
CA ARG A 49 -0.48 -3.45 0.73
C ARG A 49 0.79 -2.62 0.97
N ARG A 50 1.20 -1.83 -0.03
CA ARG A 50 2.50 -1.13 -0.01
C ARG A 50 2.44 0.30 -0.56
N PRO A 51 1.47 1.14 -0.17
CA PRO A 51 1.40 2.51 -0.69
C PRO A 51 2.62 3.31 -0.25
N LYS A 52 3.19 4.07 -1.18
CA LYS A 52 4.43 4.83 -1.01
C LYS A 52 4.36 5.77 0.20
N ASP A 53 3.28 6.52 0.33
CA ASP A 53 3.12 7.53 1.38
C ASP A 53 3.13 6.92 2.79
N LYS A 54 2.51 5.75 2.97
CA LYS A 54 2.48 5.08 4.29
C LYS A 54 3.83 4.46 4.63
N ILE A 55 4.53 3.89 3.65
CA ILE A 55 5.88 3.37 3.86
C ILE A 55 6.83 4.49 4.23
N GLN A 56 6.73 5.64 3.57
CA GLN A 56 7.53 6.82 3.88
C GLN A 56 7.29 7.30 5.32
N ARG A 57 6.02 7.41 5.75
CA ARG A 57 5.69 7.76 7.14
C ARG A 57 6.24 6.77 8.16
N LEU A 58 6.26 5.48 7.83
CA LEU A 58 6.84 4.46 8.71
C LEU A 58 8.37 4.59 8.84
N ILE A 59 9.05 5.02 7.77
CA ILE A 59 10.48 5.32 7.81
C ILE A 59 10.72 6.57 8.68
N GLU A 60 9.91 7.61 8.51
CA GLU A 60 9.97 8.84 9.31
C GLU A 60 9.66 8.58 10.79
N TYR A 61 8.78 7.63 11.10
CA TYR A 61 8.52 7.16 12.45
C TYR A 61 9.72 6.40 13.07
N GLY A 62 10.72 6.02 12.27
CA GLY A 62 11.95 5.37 12.72
C GLY A 62 12.07 3.88 12.40
N ILE A 63 11.13 3.29 11.64
CA ILE A 63 11.23 1.89 11.25
C ILE A 63 12.27 1.73 10.15
N PRO A 64 13.26 0.82 10.29
CA PRO A 64 14.28 0.60 9.28
C PRO A 64 13.69 0.19 7.93
N LYS A 65 14.11 0.88 6.85
CA LYS A 65 13.67 0.59 5.48
C LYS A 65 13.92 -0.87 5.05
N ALA A 66 14.97 -1.51 5.57
CA ALA A 66 15.30 -2.89 5.27
C ALA A 66 14.23 -3.90 5.78
N LEU A 67 13.47 -3.52 6.82
CA LEU A 67 12.41 -4.34 7.40
C LEU A 67 11.05 -4.07 6.74
N LEU A 68 10.89 -2.90 6.13
CA LEU A 68 9.68 -2.52 5.41
C LEU A 68 9.62 -3.17 4.02
N PRO A 69 8.41 -3.47 3.52
CA PRO A 69 8.28 -3.96 2.16
C PRO A 69 8.58 -2.85 1.15
N ALA A 70 9.14 -3.19 -0.01
CA ALA A 70 9.40 -2.21 -1.06
C ALA A 70 8.09 -1.54 -1.52
N PRO A 71 8.05 -0.20 -1.65
CA PRO A 71 6.84 0.53 -2.03
C PRO A 71 6.33 0.07 -3.40
N SER A 72 5.01 0.00 -3.54
CA SER A 72 4.40 -0.31 -4.83
C SER A 72 4.53 0.89 -5.77
N GLU A 73 5.08 0.66 -6.95
CA GLU A 73 5.14 1.66 -8.03
C GLU A 73 3.76 1.94 -8.64
N ARG A 74 2.79 1.04 -8.42
CA ARG A 74 1.40 1.28 -8.82
C ARG A 74 0.81 2.38 -7.95
N GLY A 75 0.73 3.58 -8.51
CA GLY A 75 -0.06 4.68 -7.97
C GLY A 75 -1.55 4.32 -7.84
N PRO A 76 -2.36 5.15 -7.16
CA PRO A 76 -3.81 4.97 -7.11
C PRO A 76 -4.35 4.80 -8.53
N GLY A 77 -5.13 3.72 -8.75
CA GLY A 77 -5.62 3.37 -10.07
C GLY A 77 -6.28 4.57 -10.73
N ARG A 78 -5.88 4.88 -11.97
CA ARG A 78 -6.51 5.93 -12.78
C ARG A 78 -8.03 5.70 -12.75
N PRO A 79 -8.85 6.70 -12.35
CA PRO A 79 -10.30 6.55 -12.43
C PRO A 79 -10.66 6.14 -13.86
N ARG A 80 -11.51 5.11 -13.99
CA ARG A 80 -12.01 4.70 -15.31
C ARG A 80 -12.65 5.94 -15.94
N LYS A 81 -12.23 6.28 -17.17
CA LYS A 81 -12.89 7.33 -17.95
C LYS A 81 -14.37 6.93 -18.04
N PRO A 82 -15.33 7.76 -17.59
CA PRO A 82 -16.73 7.48 -17.89
C PRO A 82 -16.89 7.42 -19.41
N PRO A 83 -17.72 6.52 -19.96
CA PRO A 83 -18.01 6.52 -21.39
C PRO A 83 -18.61 7.88 -21.74
N SER A 84 -17.82 8.71 -22.40
CA SER A 84 -18.27 10.00 -22.91
C SER A 84 -19.43 9.76 -23.86
N ALA A 85 -20.61 10.23 -23.45
CA ALA A 85 -21.81 10.25 -24.26
C ALA A 85 -21.49 10.85 -25.64
N GLN A 86 -21.66 10.04 -26.67
CA GLN A 86 -21.70 10.51 -28.05
C GLN A 86 -22.90 11.43 -28.16
N LEU A 87 -22.68 12.75 -28.07
CA LEU A 87 -23.70 13.74 -28.42
C LEU A 87 -23.72 13.84 -29.94
N SER A 88 -24.88 13.45 -30.47
CA SER A 88 -25.30 13.46 -31.86
C SER A 88 -25.01 14.80 -32.57
N GLN A 89 -24.42 14.72 -33.76
CA GLN A 89 -24.45 15.76 -34.77
C GLN A 89 -25.15 15.18 -36.01
N GLU A 90 -26.48 15.14 -35.99
CA GLU A 90 -27.29 14.74 -37.15
C GLU A 90 -28.58 15.57 -37.26
N ASP A 91 -28.47 16.90 -37.11
CA ASP A 91 -29.61 17.80 -37.32
C ASP A 91 -29.22 19.10 -38.05
N ALA A 92 -28.46 18.96 -39.14
CA ALA A 92 -28.14 20.09 -40.01
C ALA A 92 -27.95 19.68 -41.48
N LEU A 93 -28.89 18.93 -42.07
CA LEU A 93 -29.13 18.99 -43.53
C LEU A 93 -30.41 18.25 -43.95
N LYS A 94 -31.58 18.87 -43.79
CA LYS A 94 -32.70 18.62 -44.73
C LYS A 94 -33.38 19.95 -45.04
N SER A 95 -33.27 20.30 -46.31
CA SER A 95 -33.94 21.36 -47.05
C SER A 95 -35.45 21.30 -46.97
#